data_AF-A0A519L4X7-F1
#
_entry.id   AF-A0A519L4X7-F1
#
_cell.length_a   1.000
_cell.length_b   1.000
_cell.length_c   1.000
_cell.angle_alpha   90.00
_cell.angle_beta   90.00
_cell.angle_gamma   90.00
#
_symmetry.space_group_name_H-M   'P 1'
#
loop_
_entity.id
_entity.type
_entity.pdbx_description
1 polymer ?
#
loop_
_entity_poly.entity_id
_entity_poly.type
_entity_poly.pdbx_seq_one_letter_code
_entity_poly.pdbx_strand_id
1 'polypeptide(L)'
;KLSDFATVNRAGKIAMKLEDGDRMVGVALCTGEDDVMLTTALGRAIRFKADDVRVFKGRDSTGVRGVRLQAGDEVISMAVLARVDATPEERAAYVKHSNAMRKALAGADAEDEAPAVGADDEAVADAVLSVERIAELGAAEQLILTVTETGFGKRSSAYEYRRTGRGGQGLTAHGLGGRAGTRLAAAFPVQEGDDLLMVTSGGQMIRTPMDQVRIVSRSSQGVTIFKTGKDEKVVSVERLPDSGGSGEDVIEGEGGEIEGGED
;
A
#
# COMPACT_ATOMS: atom_id res chain seq x y z
N LYS A 1 -5.26 -23.84 -8.51
CA LYS A 1 -3.77 -23.83 -8.47
C LYS A 1 -3.24 -23.27 -9.79
N LEU A 2 -2.00 -22.78 -9.86
CA LEU A 2 -1.47 -22.15 -11.10
C LEU A 2 -1.52 -23.08 -12.32
N SER A 3 -1.38 -24.39 -12.09
CA SER A 3 -1.57 -25.44 -13.10
C SER A 3 -2.89 -25.33 -13.88
N ASP A 4 -3.95 -24.78 -13.27
CA ASP A 4 -5.26 -24.64 -13.91
C ASP A 4 -5.25 -23.59 -15.05
N PHE A 5 -4.15 -22.81 -15.14
CA PHE A 5 -3.89 -21.78 -16.15
C PHE A 5 -2.71 -22.12 -17.07
N ALA A 6 -2.19 -23.36 -17.04
CA ALA A 6 -1.07 -23.78 -17.91
C ALA A 6 -1.37 -23.64 -19.41
N THR A 7 -2.65 -23.60 -19.80
CA THR A 7 -3.08 -23.35 -21.18
C THR A 7 -4.21 -22.31 -21.16
N VAL A 8 -3.92 -21.15 -21.76
CA VAL A 8 -4.85 -20.03 -21.98
C VAL A 8 -4.76 -19.66 -23.46
N ASN A 9 -5.89 -19.68 -24.16
CA ASN A 9 -5.95 -19.33 -25.59
C ASN A 9 -6.26 -17.82 -25.75
N ARG A 10 -6.28 -17.32 -27.00
CA ARG A 10 -6.59 -15.92 -27.31
C ARG A 10 -7.99 -15.47 -26.86
N ALA A 11 -8.94 -16.39 -26.71
CA ALA A 11 -10.29 -16.08 -26.21
C ALA A 11 -10.33 -15.89 -24.68
N GLY A 12 -9.21 -16.10 -23.99
CA GLY A 12 -9.12 -15.99 -22.55
C GLY A 12 -9.74 -17.18 -21.82
N LYS A 13 -9.75 -17.10 -20.49
CA LYS A 13 -10.21 -18.19 -19.64
C LYS A 13 -10.76 -17.59 -18.34
N ILE A 14 -11.96 -17.99 -17.90
CA ILE A 14 -12.61 -17.50 -16.66
C ILE A 14 -11.82 -17.83 -15.39
N ALA A 15 -11.19 -16.85 -14.75
CA ALA A 15 -10.36 -17.08 -13.57
C ALA A 15 -11.15 -17.44 -12.30
N MET A 16 -12.32 -16.81 -12.12
CA MET A 16 -13.27 -17.08 -11.05
C MET A 16 -14.68 -16.62 -11.44
N LYS A 17 -15.70 -17.06 -10.72
CA LYS A 17 -17.04 -16.48 -10.81
C LYS A 17 -17.14 -15.25 -9.91
N LEU A 18 -17.72 -14.18 -10.42
CA LEU A 18 -18.03 -12.97 -9.68
C LEU A 18 -19.55 -12.85 -9.55
N GLU A 19 -20.02 -12.37 -8.41
CA GLU A 19 -21.42 -12.00 -8.21
C GLU A 19 -21.71 -10.64 -8.87
N ASP A 20 -22.98 -10.32 -9.07
CA ASP A 20 -23.37 -9.06 -9.70
C ASP A 20 -22.92 -7.86 -8.83
N GLY A 21 -22.16 -6.96 -9.44
CA GLY A 21 -21.57 -5.80 -8.78
C GLY A 21 -20.18 -6.03 -8.18
N ASP A 22 -19.70 -7.28 -8.12
CA ASP A 22 -18.32 -7.58 -7.72
C ASP A 22 -17.34 -7.31 -8.87
N ARG A 23 -16.12 -6.93 -8.49
CA ARG A 23 -15.01 -6.75 -9.41
C ARG A 23 -13.73 -7.30 -8.82
N MET A 24 -12.82 -7.69 -9.70
CA MET A 24 -11.47 -8.09 -9.32
C MET A 24 -10.65 -6.84 -8.98
N VAL A 25 -10.13 -6.78 -7.76
CA VAL A 25 -9.35 -5.64 -7.26
C VAL A 25 -7.84 -5.88 -7.36
N GLY A 26 -7.40 -7.12 -7.20
CA GLY A 26 -5.98 -7.46 -7.30
C GLY A 26 -5.77 -8.94 -7.55
N VAL A 27 -4.67 -9.26 -8.22
CA VAL A 27 -4.21 -10.62 -8.47
C VAL A 27 -2.72 -10.65 -8.20
N ALA A 28 -2.27 -11.63 -7.42
CA ALA A 28 -0.87 -11.85 -7.16
C ALA A 28 -0.60 -13.34 -7.00
N LEU A 29 0.62 -13.75 -7.32
CA LEU A 29 1.12 -15.07 -6.97
C LEU A 29 1.48 -15.07 -5.49
N CYS A 30 1.16 -16.15 -4.79
CA CYS A 30 1.57 -16.37 -3.41
C CYS A 30 1.79 -17.87 -3.17
N THR A 31 2.52 -18.14 -2.09
CA THR A 31 2.78 -19.44 -1.51
C THR A 31 2.09 -19.53 -0.14
N GLY A 32 2.06 -20.72 0.47
CA GLY A 32 1.53 -20.89 1.83
C GLY A 32 2.33 -20.16 2.90
N GLU A 33 3.57 -19.76 2.59
CA GLU A 33 4.43 -19.00 3.49
C GLU A 33 4.16 -17.50 3.43
N ASP A 34 3.39 -17.00 2.48
CA ASP A 34 3.08 -15.58 2.43
C ASP A 34 1.91 -15.21 3.37
N ASP A 35 1.77 -13.91 3.58
CA ASP A 35 0.55 -13.32 4.14
C ASP A 35 -0.19 -12.55 3.03
N VAL A 36 -1.52 -12.58 3.10
CA VAL A 36 -2.38 -11.73 2.28
C VAL A 36 -2.81 -10.54 3.13
N MET A 37 -2.64 -9.35 2.58
CA MET A 37 -3.15 -8.11 3.14
C MET A 37 -4.20 -7.52 2.20
N LEU A 38 -5.37 -7.18 2.74
CA LEU A 38 -6.43 -6.47 2.02
C LEU A 38 -6.64 -5.11 2.67
N THR A 39 -6.72 -4.07 1.85
CA THR A 39 -6.97 -2.70 2.29
C THR A 39 -8.25 -2.17 1.66
N THR A 40 -9.03 -1.45 2.47
CA THR A 40 -10.36 -0.95 2.13
C THR A 40 -10.36 0.56 1.91
N ALA A 41 -11.37 1.06 1.17
CA ALA A 41 -11.51 2.48 0.88
C ALA A 41 -11.67 3.32 2.16
N LEU A 42 -12.36 2.80 3.17
CA LEU A 42 -12.55 3.50 4.46
C LEU A 42 -11.40 3.29 5.45
N GLY A 43 -10.21 2.93 4.96
CA GLY A 43 -8.98 2.97 5.76
C GLY A 43 -8.84 1.81 6.76
N ARG A 44 -9.52 0.68 6.53
CA ARG A 44 -9.25 -0.59 7.23
C ARG A 44 -8.28 -1.45 6.44
N ALA A 45 -7.42 -2.20 7.12
CA ALA A 45 -6.63 -3.26 6.51
C ALA A 45 -6.61 -4.53 7.36
N ILE A 46 -6.75 -5.68 6.71
CA ILE A 46 -6.65 -6.99 7.34
C ILE A 46 -5.46 -7.75 6.77
N ARG A 47 -4.67 -8.40 7.63
CA ARG A 47 -3.57 -9.30 7.26
C ARG A 47 -3.84 -10.68 7.85
N PHE A 48 -3.78 -11.71 7.03
CA PHE A 48 -3.93 -13.11 7.44
C PHE A 48 -2.99 -14.00 6.62
N LYS A 49 -2.77 -15.24 7.06
CA LYS A 49 -1.85 -16.14 6.35
C LYS A 49 -2.48 -16.63 5.06
N ALA A 50 -1.71 -16.80 3.99
CA ALA A 50 -2.24 -17.30 2.73
C ALA A 50 -2.86 -18.72 2.86
N ASP A 51 -2.33 -19.55 3.75
CA ASP A 51 -2.82 -20.90 4.04
C ASP A 51 -4.15 -20.95 4.83
N ASP A 52 -4.59 -19.83 5.42
CA ASP A 52 -5.95 -19.68 5.97
C ASP A 52 -7.03 -19.66 4.87
N VAL A 53 -6.61 -19.57 3.60
CA VAL A 53 -7.47 -19.67 2.42
C VAL A 53 -7.32 -21.06 1.80
N ARG A 54 -8.39 -21.84 1.86
CA ARG A 54 -8.40 -23.16 1.22
C ARG A 54 -8.15 -23.05 -0.29
N VAL A 55 -7.37 -23.97 -0.83
CA VAL A 55 -7.21 -24.11 -2.28
C VAL A 55 -8.48 -24.74 -2.86
N PHE A 56 -9.14 -24.02 -3.76
CA PHE A 56 -10.35 -24.51 -4.42
C PHE A 56 -10.01 -25.49 -5.55
N LYS A 57 -10.86 -26.51 -5.73
CA LYS A 57 -10.83 -27.39 -6.89
C LYS A 57 -11.52 -26.68 -8.06
N GLY A 58 -10.75 -26.26 -9.04
CA GLY A 58 -11.28 -25.60 -10.24
C GLY A 58 -11.56 -24.11 -10.07
N ARG A 59 -11.95 -23.48 -11.19
CA ARG A 59 -12.07 -22.03 -11.36
C ARG A 59 -13.51 -21.53 -11.21
N ASP A 60 -14.46 -22.45 -11.02
CA ASP A 60 -15.90 -22.13 -10.91
C ASP A 60 -16.33 -21.73 -9.49
N SER A 61 -15.38 -21.44 -8.59
CA SER A 61 -15.65 -21.00 -7.22
C SER A 61 -15.92 -19.49 -7.16
N THR A 62 -16.76 -19.08 -6.21
CA THR A 62 -16.98 -17.68 -5.83
C THR A 62 -15.99 -17.17 -4.78
N GLY A 63 -15.19 -18.07 -4.18
CA GLY A 63 -14.16 -17.73 -3.19
C GLY A 63 -14.64 -17.84 -1.74
N VAL A 64 -13.91 -17.19 -0.84
CA VAL A 64 -14.24 -17.07 0.60
C VAL A 64 -13.96 -15.63 1.05
N ARG A 65 -14.68 -15.18 2.08
CA ARG A 65 -14.50 -13.84 2.63
C ARG A 65 -13.08 -13.62 3.15
N GLY A 66 -12.39 -12.59 2.64
CA GLY A 66 -11.11 -12.12 3.16
C GLY A 66 -11.26 -11.12 4.31
N VAL A 67 -12.13 -10.13 4.15
CA VAL A 67 -12.39 -9.04 5.12
C VAL A 67 -13.90 -8.84 5.30
N ARG A 68 -14.33 -8.41 6.49
CA ARG A 68 -15.68 -7.91 6.73
C ARG A 68 -15.70 -6.40 6.50
N LEU A 69 -16.42 -5.98 5.47
CA LEU A 69 -16.60 -4.57 5.11
C LEU A 69 -17.59 -3.86 6.03
N GLN A 70 -17.36 -2.57 6.23
CA GLN A 70 -18.36 -1.65 6.80
C GLN A 70 -19.37 -1.23 5.72
N ALA A 71 -20.47 -0.60 6.12
CA ALA A 71 -21.45 -0.10 5.16
C ALA A 71 -20.82 1.00 4.27
N GLY A 72 -20.94 0.86 2.95
CA GLY A 72 -20.35 1.78 1.97
C GLY A 72 -18.84 1.63 1.78
N ASP A 73 -18.24 0.61 2.38
CA ASP A 73 -16.83 0.29 2.22
C ASP A 73 -16.61 -0.74 1.12
N GLU A 74 -15.41 -0.78 0.58
CA GLU A 74 -15.01 -1.72 -0.46
C GLU A 74 -13.51 -2.01 -0.36
N VAL A 75 -13.08 -3.17 -0.85
CA VAL A 75 -11.64 -3.46 -0.98
C VAL A 75 -11.10 -2.65 -2.16
N ILE A 76 -10.02 -1.92 -1.95
CA ILE A 76 -9.33 -1.14 -2.99
C ILE A 76 -7.96 -1.72 -3.36
N SER A 77 -7.42 -2.62 -2.52
CA SER A 77 -6.12 -3.22 -2.77
C SER A 77 -5.96 -4.58 -2.11
N MET A 78 -5.14 -5.41 -2.77
CA MET A 78 -4.58 -6.65 -2.23
C MET A 78 -3.06 -6.60 -2.36
N ALA A 79 -2.36 -6.97 -1.29
CA ALA A 79 -0.91 -7.16 -1.28
C ALA A 79 -0.55 -8.56 -0.76
N VAL A 80 0.52 -9.14 -1.31
CA VAL A 80 1.16 -10.34 -0.78
C VAL A 80 2.42 -9.89 -0.05
N LEU A 81 2.52 -10.23 1.22
CA LEU A 81 3.62 -9.84 2.08
C LEU A 81 4.45 -11.05 2.44
N ALA A 82 5.77 -10.90 2.35
CA ALA A 82 6.71 -11.91 2.80
C ALA A 82 6.54 -12.12 4.31
N ARG A 83 6.52 -13.39 4.71
CA ARG A 83 6.48 -13.76 6.12
C ARG A 83 7.87 -13.67 6.71
N VAL A 84 7.92 -13.04 7.87
CA VAL A 84 9.08 -13.05 8.75
C VAL A 84 8.66 -13.74 10.04
N ASP A 85 9.44 -14.75 10.44
CA ASP A 85 9.25 -15.43 11.71
C ASP A 85 9.71 -14.50 12.84
N ALA A 86 8.77 -13.72 13.34
CA ALA A 86 8.98 -12.72 14.38
C ALA A 86 7.72 -12.61 15.23
N THR A 87 7.88 -12.58 16.55
CA THR A 87 6.75 -12.41 17.47
C THR A 87 6.17 -10.99 17.36
N PRO A 88 4.92 -10.77 17.80
CA PRO A 88 4.36 -9.42 17.90
C PRO A 88 5.25 -8.44 18.68
N GLU A 89 5.88 -8.91 19.76
CA GLU A 89 6.76 -8.12 20.61
C GLU A 89 8.06 -7.75 19.87
N GLU A 90 8.68 -8.69 19.15
CA GLU A 90 9.87 -8.39 18.33
C GLU A 90 9.55 -7.36 17.24
N ARG A 91 8.40 -7.51 16.57
CA ARG A 91 7.95 -6.56 15.54
C ARG A 91 7.72 -5.17 16.11
N ALA A 92 7.07 -5.08 17.27
CA ALA A 92 6.83 -3.80 17.93
C ALA A 92 8.14 -3.15 18.42
N ALA A 93 9.05 -3.93 19.00
CA ALA A 93 10.37 -3.46 19.41
C ALA A 93 11.20 -2.96 18.21
N TYR A 94 11.17 -3.67 17.09
CA TYR A 94 11.82 -3.26 15.85
C TYR A 94 11.23 -1.95 15.32
N VAL A 95 9.90 -1.82 15.23
CA VAL A 95 9.25 -0.58 14.76
C VAL A 95 9.59 0.61 15.66
N LYS A 96 9.60 0.41 16.99
CA LYS A 96 10.03 1.43 17.96
C LYS A 96 11.47 1.85 17.72
N HIS A 97 12.39 0.89 17.58
CA HIS A 97 13.80 1.16 17.28
C HIS A 97 13.99 1.90 15.94
N SER A 98 13.37 1.41 14.88
CA SER A 98 13.47 1.96 13.52
C SER A 98 12.92 3.38 13.43
N ASN A 99 11.77 3.66 14.08
CA ASN A 99 11.22 5.01 14.14
C ASN A 99 12.11 5.98 14.94
N ALA A 100 12.71 5.53 16.04
CA ALA A 100 13.66 6.34 16.80
C ALA A 100 14.91 6.67 15.96
N MET A 101 15.44 5.69 15.21
CA MET A 101 16.60 5.89 14.34
C MET A 101 16.28 6.86 13.19
N ARG A 102 15.12 6.71 12.55
CA ARG A 102 14.64 7.64 11.50
C ARG A 102 14.51 9.06 12.04
N LYS A 103 13.95 9.23 13.26
CA LYS A 103 13.84 10.55 13.91
C LYS A 103 15.22 11.15 14.19
N ALA A 104 16.17 10.36 14.66
CA ALA A 104 17.53 10.82 14.93
C ALA A 104 18.27 11.26 13.65
N LEU A 105 18.08 10.55 12.54
CA LEU A 105 18.68 10.89 11.24
C LEU A 105 18.06 12.12 10.58
N ALA A 106 16.75 12.33 10.75
CA ALA A 106 16.02 13.45 10.12
C ALA A 106 16.31 14.83 10.74
N GLY A 107 17.02 14.89 11.88
CA GLY A 107 17.31 16.15 12.58
C GLY A 107 16.11 16.77 13.31
N ALA A 108 16.35 17.85 14.07
CA ALA A 108 15.36 18.50 14.94
C ALA A 108 14.27 19.31 14.19
N ASP A 109 14.36 19.43 12.87
CA ASP A 109 13.41 20.21 12.03
C ASP A 109 12.21 19.39 11.55
N ALA A 110 12.10 18.12 11.94
CA ALA A 110 10.90 17.33 11.71
C ALA A 110 9.82 17.78 12.71
N GLU A 111 9.01 18.78 12.32
CA GLU A 111 7.87 19.30 13.09
C GLU A 111 7.13 18.15 13.80
N ASP A 112 7.00 18.31 15.12
CA ASP A 112 6.34 17.41 16.05
C ASP A 112 4.92 17.08 15.55
N GLU A 113 4.75 15.91 14.95
CA GLU A 113 3.51 15.18 15.17
C GLU A 113 3.66 14.48 16.52
N ALA A 114 2.73 14.82 17.42
CA ALA A 114 2.56 14.14 18.70
C ALA A 114 2.69 12.62 18.50
N PRO A 115 3.30 11.89 19.44
CA PRO A 115 3.29 10.43 19.37
C PRO A 115 1.83 10.02 19.21
N ALA A 116 1.48 9.48 18.04
CA ALA A 116 0.25 8.75 17.88
C ALA A 116 0.48 7.44 18.63
N VAL A 117 0.32 7.51 19.96
CA VAL A 117 0.04 6.37 20.80
C VAL A 117 -1.25 5.81 20.21
N GLY A 118 -1.12 4.83 19.32
CA GLY A 118 -2.28 4.11 18.83
C GLY A 118 -2.99 3.56 20.05
N ALA A 119 -4.32 3.68 20.12
CA ALA A 119 -5.12 3.14 21.21
C ALA A 119 -5.05 1.59 21.35
N ASP A 120 -4.10 0.95 20.67
CA ASP A 120 -3.73 -0.46 20.74
C ASP A 120 -2.32 -0.65 21.37
N ASP A 121 -1.76 0.34 22.06
CA ASP A 121 -0.56 0.18 22.91
C ASP A 121 -0.93 -0.62 24.18
N GLU A 122 -1.34 -1.88 23.98
CA GLU A 122 -1.13 -2.90 25.00
C GLU A 122 0.36 -2.91 25.29
N ALA A 123 0.72 -2.67 26.56
CA ALA A 123 2.08 -2.60 27.09
C ALA A 123 3.04 -3.52 26.34
N VAL A 124 3.73 -2.97 25.33
CA VAL A 124 4.74 -3.70 24.60
C VAL A 124 5.86 -3.91 25.60
N ALA A 125 6.09 -5.16 25.99
CA ALA A 125 7.24 -5.53 26.80
C ALA A 125 8.49 -4.93 26.13
N ASP A 126 9.41 -4.33 26.91
CA ASP A 126 10.70 -3.85 26.43
C ASP A 126 11.58 -5.04 26.00
N ALA A 127 11.18 -5.72 24.92
CA ALA A 127 11.99 -6.72 24.26
C ALA A 127 13.19 -5.99 23.64
N VAL A 128 14.34 -6.15 24.26
CA VAL A 128 15.60 -5.64 23.73
C VAL A 128 16.04 -6.58 22.61
N LEU A 129 15.97 -6.11 21.36
CA LEU A 129 16.49 -6.85 20.21
C LEU A 129 18.01 -6.71 20.12
N SER A 130 18.69 -7.79 19.72
CA SER A 130 20.11 -7.70 19.37
C SER A 130 20.31 -6.90 18.08
N VAL A 131 21.53 -6.42 17.84
CA VAL A 131 21.89 -5.69 16.62
C VAL A 131 21.68 -6.57 15.37
N GLU A 132 22.05 -7.85 15.47
CA GLU A 132 21.87 -8.82 14.39
C GLU A 132 20.38 -9.00 14.07
N ARG A 133 19.53 -9.10 15.10
CA ARG A 133 18.09 -9.27 14.91
C ARG A 133 17.43 -8.01 14.34
N ILE A 134 17.88 -6.82 14.74
CA ILE A 134 17.44 -5.55 14.13
C ILE A 134 17.82 -5.52 12.65
N ALA A 135 19.04 -5.92 12.30
CA ALA A 135 19.50 -5.98 10.91
C ALA A 135 18.69 -6.99 10.08
N GLU A 136 18.40 -8.17 10.64
CA GLU A 136 17.58 -9.20 9.99
C GLU A 136 16.15 -8.70 9.73
N LEU A 137 15.48 -8.17 10.76
CA LEU A 137 14.11 -7.65 10.63
C LEU A 137 14.06 -6.44 9.69
N GLY A 138 15.10 -5.60 9.69
CA GLY A 138 15.21 -4.46 8.79
C GLY A 138 15.42 -4.86 7.33
N ALA A 139 16.24 -5.88 7.07
CA ALA A 139 16.43 -6.41 5.73
C ALA A 139 15.14 -7.01 5.14
N ALA A 140 14.24 -7.50 6.00
CA ALA A 140 12.94 -8.06 5.60
C ALA A 140 11.77 -7.07 5.75
N GLU A 141 12.02 -5.82 6.18
CA GLU A 141 10.96 -4.82 6.36
C GLU A 141 10.35 -4.45 5.01
N GLN A 142 9.03 -4.57 4.91
CA GLN A 142 8.26 -4.03 3.79
C GLN A 142 7.52 -2.78 4.26
N LEU A 143 7.52 -1.72 3.46
CA LEU A 143 6.76 -0.50 3.72
C LEU A 143 5.47 -0.51 2.90
N ILE A 144 4.36 -0.19 3.55
CA ILE A 144 3.05 -0.07 2.91
C ILE A 144 2.75 1.41 2.71
N LEU A 145 2.65 1.82 1.45
CA LEU A 145 2.13 3.13 1.07
C LEU A 145 0.61 3.14 1.24
N THR A 146 0.07 4.25 1.72
CA THR A 146 -1.36 4.59 1.66
C THR A 146 -1.50 6.02 1.16
N VAL A 147 -2.40 6.25 0.20
CA VAL A 147 -2.71 7.57 -0.37
C VAL A 147 -4.22 7.79 -0.34
N THR A 148 -4.66 8.98 0.07
CA THR A 148 -6.07 9.38 0.14
C THR A 148 -6.52 10.03 -1.16
N GLU A 149 -7.84 10.11 -1.37
CA GLU A 149 -8.41 10.86 -2.50
C GLU A 149 -8.03 12.35 -2.48
N THR A 150 -7.63 12.91 -1.33
CA THR A 150 -7.25 14.33 -1.19
C THR A 150 -5.75 14.61 -1.39
N GLY A 151 -4.94 13.59 -1.67
CA GLY A 151 -3.49 13.74 -1.87
C GLY A 151 -2.65 13.65 -0.59
N PHE A 152 -3.24 13.21 0.53
CA PHE A 152 -2.49 12.84 1.73
C PHE A 152 -1.95 11.43 1.58
N GLY A 153 -0.77 11.19 2.14
CA GLY A 153 -0.24 9.85 2.16
C GLY A 153 0.94 9.66 3.10
N LYS A 154 1.29 8.39 3.27
CA LYS A 154 2.33 7.94 4.18
C LYS A 154 2.78 6.54 3.83
N ARG A 155 3.98 6.20 4.29
CA ARG A 155 4.49 4.84 4.36
C ARG A 155 4.40 4.38 5.82
N SER A 156 4.01 3.13 6.05
CA SER A 156 4.01 2.52 7.39
C SER A 156 4.62 1.13 7.32
N SER A 157 5.30 0.70 8.38
CA SER A 157 5.93 -0.63 8.41
C SER A 157 4.87 -1.73 8.31
N ALA A 158 5.10 -2.74 7.47
CA ALA A 158 4.25 -3.92 7.38
C ALA A 158 4.14 -4.66 8.74
N TYR A 159 5.12 -4.47 9.63
CA TYR A 159 5.11 -5.02 10.99
C TYR A 159 4.02 -4.40 11.89
N GLU A 160 3.54 -3.19 11.61
CA GLU A 160 2.42 -2.58 12.33
C GLU A 160 1.06 -3.23 11.98
N TYR A 161 0.99 -3.92 10.85
CA TYR A 161 -0.20 -4.63 10.41
C TYR A 161 -0.18 -6.06 10.94
N ARG A 162 -0.42 -6.22 12.24
CA ARG A 162 -0.46 -7.54 12.87
C ARG A 162 -1.48 -8.45 12.20
N ARG A 163 -1.21 -9.77 12.23
CA ARG A 163 -2.14 -10.78 11.74
C ARG A 163 -3.42 -10.74 12.58
N THR A 164 -4.55 -10.85 11.91
CA THR A 164 -5.87 -11.01 12.55
C THR A 164 -6.63 -12.11 11.82
N GLY A 165 -7.68 -12.66 12.44
CA GLY A 165 -8.44 -13.76 11.84
C GLY A 165 -9.12 -13.33 10.53
N ARG A 166 -8.90 -14.09 9.45
CA ARG A 166 -9.53 -13.88 8.14
C ARG A 166 -11.05 -13.71 8.29
N GLY A 167 -11.62 -12.72 7.60
CA GLY A 167 -13.03 -12.37 7.67
C GLY A 167 -13.40 -11.40 8.81
N GLY A 168 -12.43 -10.98 9.62
CA GLY A 168 -12.57 -9.85 10.54
C GLY A 168 -12.57 -8.48 9.84
N GLN A 169 -12.69 -7.41 10.61
CA GLN A 169 -12.66 -6.02 10.11
C GLN A 169 -11.24 -5.44 9.96
N GLY A 170 -10.21 -6.17 10.39
CA GLY A 170 -8.82 -5.69 10.36
C GLY A 170 -8.54 -4.53 11.32
N LEU A 171 -7.46 -3.81 11.06
CA LEU A 171 -6.92 -2.67 11.82
C LEU A 171 -7.10 -1.37 11.04
N THR A 172 -6.90 -0.23 11.69
CA THR A 172 -6.79 1.06 10.99
C THR A 172 -5.51 1.08 10.16
N ALA A 173 -5.65 1.37 8.87
CA ALA A 173 -4.56 1.49 7.91
C ALA A 173 -4.15 2.95 7.63
N HIS A 174 -5.08 3.89 7.84
CA HIS A 174 -4.83 5.33 7.65
C HIS A 174 -5.77 6.15 8.53
N GLY A 175 -5.25 7.21 9.14
CA GLY A 175 -6.01 8.17 9.95
C GLY A 175 -6.87 9.10 9.08
N LEU A 176 -7.99 8.60 8.58
CA LEU A 176 -8.94 9.38 7.77
C LEU A 176 -9.69 10.43 8.64
N GLY A 177 -10.21 11.45 7.97
CA GLY A 177 -10.88 12.61 8.55
C GLY A 177 -10.14 13.92 8.30
N GLY A 178 -10.79 15.06 8.54
CA GLY A 178 -10.18 16.38 8.36
C GLY A 178 -9.59 16.55 6.95
N ARG A 179 -8.30 16.91 6.87
CA ARG A 179 -7.59 17.17 5.61
C ARG A 179 -7.30 15.91 4.79
N ALA A 180 -7.15 14.76 5.45
CA ALA A 180 -6.93 13.47 4.80
C ALA A 180 -8.18 12.95 4.06
N GLY A 181 -9.34 13.59 4.25
CA GLY A 181 -10.59 13.15 3.64
C GLY A 181 -11.09 11.83 4.22
N THR A 182 -12.07 11.20 3.58
CA THR A 182 -12.80 10.04 4.13
C THR A 182 -12.48 8.73 3.41
N ARG A 183 -11.62 8.75 2.39
CA ARG A 183 -11.37 7.61 1.51
C ARG A 183 -9.91 7.52 1.07
N LEU A 184 -9.41 6.29 1.03
CA LEU A 184 -8.15 5.93 0.38
C LEU A 184 -8.35 5.81 -1.14
N ALA A 185 -7.40 6.35 -1.90
CA ALA A 185 -7.27 6.14 -3.33
C ALA A 185 -6.42 4.90 -3.64
N ALA A 186 -5.37 4.64 -2.85
CA ALA A 186 -4.49 3.50 -3.05
C ALA A 186 -3.80 3.02 -1.78
N ALA A 187 -3.39 1.75 -1.79
CA ALA A 187 -2.49 1.19 -0.79
C ALA A 187 -1.69 0.02 -1.38
N PHE A 188 -0.37 0.01 -1.27
CA PHE A 188 0.45 -1.10 -1.77
C PHE A 188 1.88 -1.08 -1.19
N PRO A 189 2.61 -2.21 -1.24
CA PRO A 189 4.01 -2.24 -0.85
C PRO A 189 4.90 -1.41 -1.78
N VAL A 190 5.82 -0.66 -1.21
CA VAL A 190 6.79 0.18 -1.92
C VAL A 190 8.20 -0.13 -1.48
N GLN A 191 9.16 0.18 -2.35
CA GLN A 191 10.58 0.04 -2.08
C GLN A 191 11.22 1.43 -1.94
N GLU A 192 12.41 1.46 -1.36
CA GLU A 192 13.25 2.65 -1.36
C GLU A 192 13.77 2.91 -2.79
N GLY A 193 13.91 4.18 -3.17
CA GLY A 193 14.32 4.59 -4.51
C GLY A 193 13.18 4.65 -5.53
N ASP A 194 12.04 4.01 -5.28
CA ASP A 194 10.87 4.11 -6.16
C ASP A 194 10.39 5.57 -6.33
N ASP A 195 9.65 5.81 -7.40
CA ASP A 195 8.84 7.00 -7.58
C ASP A 195 7.35 6.63 -7.51
N LEU A 196 6.55 7.60 -7.08
CA LEU A 196 5.10 7.54 -7.06
C LEU A 196 4.55 8.37 -8.22
N LEU A 197 3.74 7.76 -9.09
CA LEU A 197 2.98 8.47 -10.11
C LEU A 197 1.51 8.54 -9.68
N MET A 198 0.94 9.73 -9.64
CA MET A 198 -0.46 9.96 -9.30
C MET A 198 -1.17 10.71 -10.42
N VAL A 199 -2.43 10.37 -10.65
CA VAL A 199 -3.30 11.06 -11.59
C VAL A 199 -4.57 11.52 -10.86
N THR A 200 -4.95 12.76 -11.09
CA THR A 200 -6.17 13.34 -10.55
C THR A 200 -7.34 13.29 -11.53
N SER A 201 -8.56 13.48 -11.02
CA SER A 201 -9.77 13.62 -11.84
C SER A 201 -9.76 14.84 -12.77
N GLY A 202 -8.93 15.84 -12.48
CA GLY A 202 -8.70 17.00 -13.35
C GLY A 202 -7.66 16.75 -14.45
N GLY A 203 -7.06 15.56 -14.50
CA GLY A 203 -6.03 15.21 -15.48
C GLY A 203 -4.61 15.67 -15.10
N GLN A 204 -4.40 16.17 -13.88
CA GLN A 204 -3.07 16.49 -13.38
C GLN A 204 -2.31 15.20 -13.07
N MET A 205 -1.10 15.09 -13.62
CA MET A 205 -0.16 14.02 -13.30
C MET A 205 0.93 14.56 -12.38
N ILE A 206 1.22 13.82 -11.31
CA ILE A 206 2.21 14.19 -10.31
C ILE A 206 3.16 13.01 -10.14
N ARG A 207 4.47 13.26 -10.26
CA ARG A 207 5.53 12.31 -9.93
C ARG A 207 6.20 12.77 -8.65
N THR A 208 6.28 11.90 -7.66
CA THR A 208 6.87 12.20 -6.35
C THR A 208 7.87 11.11 -5.97
N PRO A 209 9.14 11.44 -5.73
CA PRO A 209 10.10 10.52 -5.14
C PRO A 209 9.58 9.90 -3.84
N MET A 210 9.75 8.58 -3.70
CA MET A 210 9.17 7.86 -2.55
C MET A 210 9.75 8.33 -1.21
N ASP A 211 10.98 8.83 -1.20
CA ASP A 211 11.64 9.39 -0.02
C ASP A 211 10.89 10.60 0.58
N GLN A 212 10.20 11.40 -0.24
CA GLN A 212 9.37 12.53 0.19
C GLN A 212 8.10 12.09 0.92
N VAL A 213 7.62 10.86 0.71
CA VAL A 213 6.45 10.34 1.40
C VAL A 213 6.86 9.87 2.79
N ARG A 214 6.46 10.54 3.86
CA ARG A 214 6.96 10.25 5.21
C ARG A 214 6.65 8.82 5.69
N ILE A 215 7.60 8.21 6.41
CA ILE A 215 7.36 6.97 7.17
C ILE A 215 6.83 7.34 8.56
N VAL A 216 5.60 6.94 8.85
CA VAL A 216 4.88 7.20 10.11
C VAL A 216 3.92 6.06 10.42
N SER A 217 3.38 6.03 11.64
CA SER A 217 2.47 4.96 12.08
C SER A 217 1.22 4.85 11.19
N ARG A 218 0.68 3.62 11.08
CA ARG A 218 -0.55 3.30 10.35
C ARG A 218 -1.75 4.18 10.72
N SER A 219 -1.85 4.61 11.98
CA SER A 219 -2.99 5.39 12.49
C SER A 219 -2.89 6.90 12.22
N SER A 220 -1.73 7.40 11.78
CA SER A 220 -1.54 8.81 11.45
C SER A 220 -2.29 9.23 10.17
N GLN A 221 -2.50 10.53 9.98
CA GLN A 221 -3.04 11.09 8.74
C GLN A 221 -2.01 11.15 7.61
N GLY A 222 -0.72 10.98 7.93
CA GLY A 222 0.36 11.19 7.00
C GLY A 222 0.56 12.66 6.65
N VAL A 223 1.25 12.89 5.54
CA VAL A 223 1.61 14.22 5.05
C VAL A 223 0.92 14.50 3.73
N THR A 224 0.81 15.78 3.38
CA THR A 224 0.41 16.16 2.03
C THR A 224 1.51 15.76 1.05
N ILE A 225 1.23 14.80 0.18
CA ILE A 225 2.14 14.47 -0.93
C ILE A 225 1.99 15.53 -2.02
N PHE A 226 0.74 15.90 -2.32
CA PHE A 226 0.42 17.05 -3.16
C PHE A 226 -0.95 17.62 -2.76
N LYS A 227 -1.21 18.87 -3.13
CA LYS A 227 -2.50 19.52 -2.90
C LYS A 227 -3.38 19.35 -4.12
N THR A 228 -4.50 18.66 -3.94
CA THR A 228 -5.56 18.58 -4.95
C THR A 228 -6.23 19.94 -5.15
N GLY A 229 -6.70 20.22 -6.36
CA GLY A 229 -7.57 21.35 -6.65
C GLY A 229 -8.91 21.25 -5.93
N LYS A 230 -9.70 22.32 -5.98
CA LYS A 230 -11.06 22.31 -5.42
C LYS A 230 -11.91 21.26 -6.16
N ASP A 231 -12.55 20.37 -5.40
CA ASP A 231 -13.38 19.26 -5.90
C ASP A 231 -12.63 18.22 -6.77
N GLU A 232 -11.30 18.31 -6.82
CA GLU A 232 -10.44 17.36 -7.53
C GLU A 232 -9.99 16.24 -6.59
N LYS A 233 -9.89 15.02 -7.13
CA LYS A 233 -9.49 13.83 -6.38
C LYS A 233 -8.38 13.07 -7.06
N VAL A 234 -7.54 12.40 -6.28
CA VAL A 234 -6.68 11.32 -6.78
C VAL A 234 -7.56 10.18 -7.28
N VAL A 235 -7.37 9.76 -8.52
CA VAL A 235 -8.11 8.65 -9.14
C VAL A 235 -7.24 7.45 -9.48
N SER A 236 -5.92 7.65 -9.61
CA SER A 236 -4.96 6.57 -9.87
C SER A 236 -3.64 6.86 -9.18
N VAL A 237 -3.01 5.81 -8.68
CA VAL A 237 -1.70 5.88 -8.02
C VAL A 237 -0.91 4.64 -8.41
N GLU A 238 0.26 4.82 -8.98
CA GLU A 238 1.12 3.75 -9.47
C GLU A 238 2.55 3.92 -8.97
N ARG A 239 3.21 2.79 -8.74
CA ARG A 239 4.62 2.74 -8.37
C ARG A 239 5.46 2.65 -9.64
N LEU A 240 6.42 3.56 -9.78
CA LEU A 240 7.45 3.51 -10.80
C LEU A 240 8.74 3.02 -10.13
N PRO A 241 9.21 1.81 -10.44
CA PRO A 241 10.51 1.35 -9.95
C PRO A 241 11.60 2.31 -10.41
N ASP A 242 12.62 2.53 -9.56
CA ASP A 242 13.82 3.25 -10.00
C ASP A 242 14.40 2.54 -11.22
N SER A 243 14.33 3.20 -12.38
CA SER A 243 14.88 2.67 -13.63
C SER A 243 16.39 2.90 -13.75
N GLY A 244 17.06 3.43 -12.71
CA GLY A 244 18.51 3.67 -12.71
C GLY A 244 18.97 4.64 -13.80
N GLY A 245 18.05 5.46 -14.32
CA GLY A 245 18.26 6.31 -15.48
C GLY A 245 18.27 7.79 -15.10
N SER A 246 19.47 8.38 -15.02
CA SER A 246 19.65 9.79 -15.28
C SER A 246 19.22 10.06 -16.73
N GLY A 247 17.97 10.48 -16.93
CA GLY A 247 17.42 10.81 -18.24
C GLY A 247 16.84 12.20 -18.21
N GLU A 248 17.64 13.19 -18.62
CA GLU A 248 17.12 14.39 -19.25
C GLU A 248 16.32 13.97 -20.48
N ASP A 249 15.02 13.69 -20.32
CA ASP A 249 14.11 13.74 -21.46
C ASP A 249 13.75 15.22 -21.69
N VAL A 250 14.68 15.93 -22.34
CA VAL A 250 14.35 17.14 -23.08
C VAL A 250 13.38 16.69 -24.16
N ILE A 251 12.11 17.07 -24.02
CA ILE A 251 11.14 16.99 -25.10
C ILE A 251 11.60 18.01 -26.16
N GLU A 252 12.44 17.59 -27.10
CA GLU A 252 12.61 18.31 -28.36
C GLU A 252 11.29 18.15 -29.13
N GLY A 253 10.45 19.17 -29.04
CA GLY A 253 9.30 19.31 -29.90
C GLY A 253 9.76 19.57 -31.33
N GLU A 254 9.69 18.54 -32.18
CA GLU A 254 9.64 18.76 -33.62
C GLU A 254 8.32 19.47 -33.95
N GLY A 255 8.40 20.81 -34.03
CA GLY A 255 7.36 21.63 -34.61
C GLY A 255 7.25 21.34 -36.10
N GLY A 256 6.28 20.52 -36.49
CA GLY A 256 5.89 20.36 -37.88
C GLY A 256 5.34 21.68 -38.40
N GLU A 257 6.09 22.33 -39.28
CA GLU A 257 5.62 23.42 -40.13
C GLU A 257 4.45 22.91 -40.99
N ILE A 258 3.29 23.54 -40.81
CA ILE A 258 2.13 23.37 -41.67
C ILE A 258 2.28 24.42 -42.76
N GLU A 259 2.85 24.05 -43.91
CA GLU A 259 2.77 24.92 -45.10
C GLU A 259 1.32 24.96 -45.58
N GLY A 260 0.73 26.15 -45.48
CA GLY A 260 -0.56 26.47 -46.07
C GLY A 260 -0.44 26.51 -47.60
N GLY A 261 -1.23 25.66 -48.27
CA GLY A 261 -1.51 25.80 -49.68
C GLY A 261 -2.86 26.50 -49.87
N GLU A 262 -2.82 27.78 -50.22
CA GLU A 262 -3.88 28.46 -50.96
C GLU A 262 -3.39 28.67 -52.39
N ASP A 263 -4.05 27.98 -53.33
CA ASP A 263 -4.53 28.42 -54.66
C ASP A 263 -4.55 27.26 -55.68
#